data_AF-A0A1V5A9W9-F1
#
_entry.id   AF-A0A1V5A9W9-F1
#
_cell.length_a   1.000
_cell.length_b   1.000
_cell.length_c   1.000
_cell.angle_alpha   90.00
_cell.angle_beta   90.00
_cell.angle_gamma   90.00
#
_symmetry.space_group_name_H-M   'P 1'
#
loop_
_entity.id
_entity.type
_entity.pdbx_description
1 polymer ?
#
loop_
_entity_poly.entity_id
_entity_poly.type
_entity_poly.pdbx_seq_one_letter_code
_entity_poly.pdbx_strand_id
1 'polypeptide(L)'
;MDTKFCKYYKGTGFPPTNRFCRECPVSSIACDKLWQLVVDLSNSQKGSPVALLGTNAVMFPNPNNWNIVHLRINSQWNLGKEDFLHFIATGQAQLGRKTQRLDPVVSPSMTRQVPYVQSIVQALGGYQIPEIEAVKKVQKSD
;
A
#
# COMPACT_ATOMS: atom_id res chain seq x y z
N MET A 1 -16.36 -3.43 0.15
CA MET A 1 -15.13 -4.20 -0.10
C MET A 1 -15.01 -4.32 -1.61
N ASP A 2 -13.90 -3.88 -2.19
CA ASP A 2 -13.72 -3.98 -3.65
C ASP A 2 -13.13 -5.36 -4.00
N THR A 3 -14.03 -6.31 -4.26
CA THR A 3 -13.69 -7.65 -4.76
C THR A 3 -13.10 -7.62 -6.17
N LYS A 4 -13.14 -6.48 -6.86
CA LYS A 4 -12.56 -6.30 -8.21
C LYS A 4 -11.07 -5.99 -8.19
N PHE A 5 -10.51 -5.68 -7.02
CA PHE A 5 -9.11 -5.30 -6.86
C PHE A 5 -8.11 -6.39 -7.28
N CYS A 6 -8.48 -7.66 -7.21
CA CYS A 6 -7.70 -8.73 -7.84
C CYS A 6 -8.66 -9.58 -8.66
N LYS A 7 -8.43 -9.62 -9.98
CA LYS A 7 -9.21 -10.46 -10.92
C LYS A 7 -9.25 -11.94 -10.52
N TYR A 8 -8.24 -12.41 -9.81
CA TYR A 8 -8.08 -13.82 -9.40
C TYR A 8 -8.55 -14.11 -7.98
N TYR A 9 -9.13 -13.13 -7.30
CA TYR A 9 -9.71 -13.28 -5.98
C TYR A 9 -10.88 -14.27 -5.99
N LYS A 10 -10.85 -15.26 -5.08
CA LYS A 10 -11.92 -16.27 -4.93
C LYS A 10 -12.61 -16.23 -3.55
N GLY A 11 -12.40 -15.17 -2.76
CA GLY A 11 -12.98 -15.02 -1.41
C GLY A 11 -14.45 -14.57 -1.42
N THR A 12 -15.05 -14.44 -0.23
CA THR A 12 -16.47 -14.07 -0.06
C THR A 12 -16.75 -12.56 -0.03
N GLY A 13 -15.72 -11.73 -0.07
CA GLY A 13 -15.87 -10.27 0.02
C GLY A 13 -16.25 -9.74 1.42
N PHE A 14 -16.24 -10.60 2.45
CA PHE A 14 -16.57 -10.22 3.82
C PHE A 14 -15.32 -9.85 4.65
N PRO A 15 -15.32 -8.69 5.35
CA PRO A 15 -14.27 -8.41 6.34
C PRO A 15 -14.30 -9.50 7.43
N PRO A 16 -13.16 -9.96 7.96
CA PRO A 16 -11.81 -9.41 7.82
C PRO A 16 -10.95 -10.06 6.73
N THR A 17 -11.47 -11.02 5.96
CA THR A 17 -10.60 -12.04 5.36
C THR A 17 -9.83 -11.59 4.13
N ASN A 18 -10.26 -10.60 3.35
CA ASN A 18 -9.57 -10.43 2.08
C ASN A 18 -9.60 -9.00 1.57
N ARG A 19 -8.58 -8.31 2.03
CA ARG A 19 -8.37 -6.90 1.82
C ARG A 19 -7.12 -6.78 0.93
N PHE A 20 -7.37 -6.68 -0.37
CA PHE A 20 -6.48 -6.09 -1.38
C PHE A 20 -5.07 -6.71 -1.50
N CYS A 21 -4.99 -7.90 -2.11
CA CYS A 21 -3.77 -8.69 -2.41
C CYS A 21 -3.27 -9.70 -1.35
N ARG A 22 -3.94 -9.84 -0.19
CA ARG A 22 -3.53 -10.81 0.85
C ARG A 22 -3.84 -12.28 0.50
N GLU A 23 -4.97 -12.55 -0.16
CA GLU A 23 -5.34 -13.91 -0.61
C GLU A 23 -5.60 -13.96 -2.13
N CYS A 24 -4.90 -13.13 -2.90
CA CYS A 24 -4.94 -13.21 -4.37
C CYS A 24 -3.89 -14.26 -4.81
N PRO A 25 -4.26 -15.36 -5.48
CA PRO A 25 -3.34 -16.45 -5.80
C PRO A 25 -2.18 -16.05 -6.74
N VAL A 26 -2.27 -14.87 -7.35
CA VAL A 26 -1.19 -14.27 -8.17
C VAL A 26 -0.60 -12.98 -7.56
N SER A 27 -0.92 -12.65 -6.30
CA SER A 27 -0.37 -11.46 -5.63
C SER A 27 1.15 -11.47 -5.58
N SER A 28 1.74 -12.66 -5.43
CA SER A 28 3.19 -12.86 -5.40
C SER A 28 3.91 -12.37 -6.64
N ILE A 29 3.23 -12.36 -7.80
CA ILE A 29 3.86 -12.02 -9.08
C ILE A 29 4.09 -10.52 -9.22
N ALA A 30 3.17 -9.69 -8.71
CA ALA A 30 3.21 -8.23 -8.90
C ALA A 30 3.13 -7.45 -7.58
N CYS A 31 2.13 -7.73 -6.74
CA CYS A 31 1.92 -7.03 -5.46
C CYS A 31 3.09 -7.23 -4.49
N ASP A 32 3.63 -8.44 -4.40
CA ASP A 32 4.73 -8.75 -3.48
C ASP A 32 6.04 -8.14 -3.95
N LYS A 33 6.32 -8.15 -5.25
CA LYS A 33 7.52 -7.52 -5.83
C LYS A 33 7.54 -6.02 -5.61
N LEU A 34 6.42 -5.33 -5.90
CA LEU A 34 6.32 -3.90 -5.66
C LEU A 34 6.49 -3.59 -4.16
N TRP A 35 5.88 -4.41 -3.29
CA TRP A 35 6.01 -4.20 -1.86
C TRP A 35 7.43 -4.49 -1.35
N GLN A 36 8.12 -5.47 -1.91
CA GLN A 36 9.53 -5.72 -1.59
C GLN A 36 10.38 -4.48 -1.84
N LEU A 37 10.15 -3.74 -2.94
CA LEU A 37 10.85 -2.48 -3.19
C LEU A 37 10.60 -1.43 -2.08
N VAL A 38 9.39 -1.36 -1.54
CA VAL A 38 9.06 -0.48 -0.41
C VAL A 38 9.82 -0.92 0.85
N VAL A 39 9.87 -2.23 1.12
CA VAL A 39 10.61 -2.79 2.25
C VAL A 39 12.11 -2.55 2.10
N ASP A 40 12.67 -2.75 0.91
CA ASP A 40 14.09 -2.50 0.62
C ASP A 40 14.41 -1.02 0.74
N LEU A 41 13.54 -0.14 0.25
CA LEU A 41 13.64 1.30 0.45
C LEU A 41 13.70 1.63 1.95
N SER A 42 12.79 1.08 2.76
CA SER A 42 12.79 1.30 4.21
C SER A 42 14.07 0.81 4.90
N ASN A 43 14.73 -0.21 4.34
CA ASN A 43 15.99 -0.76 4.85
C ASN A 43 17.25 -0.12 4.23
N SER A 44 17.12 0.77 3.24
CA SER A 44 18.24 1.31 2.47
C SER A 44 19.32 2.01 3.31
N GLN A 45 18.95 2.52 4.48
CA GLN A 45 19.88 3.17 5.43
C GLN A 45 20.22 2.29 6.65
N LYS A 46 20.17 0.96 6.52
CA LYS A 46 20.56 -0.02 7.55
C LYS A 46 19.87 0.21 8.91
N GLY A 47 18.56 0.47 8.87
CA GLY A 47 17.75 0.75 10.06
C GLY A 47 17.64 2.23 10.44
N SER A 48 18.38 3.12 9.78
CA SER A 48 18.19 4.57 9.92
C SER A 48 16.91 5.03 9.19
N PRO A 49 16.26 6.12 9.63
CA PRO A 49 15.06 6.65 8.99
C PRO A 49 15.31 7.12 7.57
N VAL A 50 14.43 6.75 6.65
CA VAL A 50 14.41 7.27 5.29
C VAL A 50 13.45 8.45 5.20
N ALA A 51 13.94 9.62 4.79
CA ALA A 51 13.10 10.80 4.64
C ALA A 51 12.15 10.66 3.43
N LEU A 52 10.87 10.94 3.65
CA LEU A 52 9.88 11.00 2.58
C LEU A 52 9.77 12.44 2.07
N LEU A 53 10.49 12.72 0.98
CA LEU A 53 10.56 14.04 0.34
C LEU A 53 9.18 14.62 0.04
N GLY A 54 9.01 15.93 0.24
CA GLY A 54 7.72 16.61 0.12
C GLY A 54 6.77 16.40 1.31
N THR A 55 7.23 15.68 2.35
CA THR A 55 6.51 15.50 3.61
C THR A 55 7.45 15.73 4.81
N ASN A 56 6.89 15.84 6.01
CA ASN A 56 7.66 15.85 7.27
C ASN A 56 7.84 14.44 7.86
N ALA A 57 7.53 13.38 7.09
CA ALA A 57 7.57 12.01 7.57
C ALA A 57 8.90 11.33 7.26
N VAL A 58 9.26 10.40 8.14
CA VAL A 58 10.31 9.41 7.90
C VAL A 58 9.72 8.00 7.90
N MET A 59 10.37 7.09 7.18
CA MET A 59 10.00 5.70 7.06
C MET A 59 11.05 4.78 7.70
N PHE A 60 10.59 3.73 8.36
CA PHE A 60 11.41 2.69 9.00
C PHE A 60 10.91 1.30 8.61
N PRO A 61 11.80 0.29 8.60
CA PRO A 61 11.41 -1.10 8.41
C PRO A 61 10.66 -1.62 9.64
N ASN A 62 9.80 -2.63 9.45
CA ASN A 62 9.19 -3.39 10.54
C ASN A 62 9.75 -4.82 10.55
N PRO A 63 10.64 -5.18 11.50
CA PRO A 63 11.26 -6.51 11.53
C PRO A 63 10.27 -7.62 11.89
N ASN A 64 9.14 -7.28 12.52
CA ASN A 64 8.16 -8.25 13.02
C ASN A 64 7.06 -8.56 11.99
N ASN A 65 6.86 -7.69 11.00
CA ASN A 65 5.81 -7.88 9.99
C ASN A 65 6.20 -7.24 8.66
N TRP A 66 6.57 -8.09 7.70
CA TRP A 66 6.94 -7.68 6.36
C TRP A 66 5.84 -6.88 5.63
N ASN A 67 4.55 -7.08 5.96
CA ASN A 67 3.44 -6.37 5.29
C ASN A 67 3.21 -4.94 5.82
N ILE A 68 4.06 -4.45 6.72
CA ILE A 68 3.92 -3.13 7.33
C ILE A 68 5.27 -2.43 7.28
N VAL A 69 5.28 -1.15 6.95
CA VAL A 69 6.39 -0.25 7.27
C VAL A 69 5.92 0.78 8.29
N HIS A 70 6.85 1.27 9.11
CA HIS A 70 6.53 2.32 10.08
C HIS A 70 6.78 3.68 9.45
N LEU A 71 5.85 4.59 9.66
CA LEU A 71 5.99 5.98 9.33
C LEU A 71 6.00 6.80 10.62
N ARG A 72 6.77 7.89 10.65
CA ARG A 72 6.83 8.78 11.82
C ARG A 72 6.90 10.23 11.38
N ILE A 73 6.04 11.05 11.97
CA ILE A 73 6.13 12.52 11.93
C ILE A 73 6.35 12.98 13.37
N ASN A 74 5.24 13.13 14.11
CA ASN A 74 5.24 13.38 15.56
C ASN A 74 4.95 12.11 16.36
N SER A 75 4.20 11.19 15.76
CA SER A 75 3.87 9.88 16.32
C SER A 75 4.15 8.81 15.29
N GLN A 76 4.42 7.59 15.76
CA GLN A 76 4.62 6.44 14.90
C GLN A 76 3.28 5.87 14.47
N TRP A 77 3.18 5.54 13.19
CA TRP A 77 2.00 4.97 12.56
C TRP A 77 2.42 3.92 11.53
N ASN A 78 1.47 3.10 11.10
CA ASN A 78 1.73 1.96 10.22
C ASN A 78 1.19 2.26 8.83
N LEU A 79 2.03 2.07 7.82
CA LEU A 79 1.60 1.93 6.43
C LEU A 79 1.54 0.44 6.12
N GLY A 80 0.33 -0.07 5.95
CA GLY A 80 0.13 -1.43 5.48
C GLY A 80 0.37 -1.52 3.98
N LYS A 81 0.93 -2.65 3.55
CA LYS A 81 1.01 -3.06 2.13
C LYS A 81 -0.30 -2.85 1.39
N GLU A 82 -1.37 -3.20 2.07
CA GLU A 82 -2.73 -3.09 1.58
C GLU A 82 -3.13 -1.65 1.22
N ASP A 83 -2.94 -0.71 2.14
CA ASP A 83 -3.31 0.68 1.90
C ASP A 83 -2.44 1.30 0.80
N PHE A 84 -1.15 0.93 0.75
CA PHE A 84 -0.24 1.32 -0.32
C PHE A 84 -0.76 0.83 -1.68
N LEU A 85 -1.04 -0.46 -1.82
CA LEU A 85 -1.51 -1.04 -3.08
C LEU A 85 -2.91 -0.53 -3.47
N HIS A 86 -3.78 -0.23 -2.50
CA HIS A 86 -5.06 0.44 -2.72
C HIS A 86 -4.85 1.79 -3.42
N PHE A 87 -3.95 2.63 -2.89
CA PHE A 87 -3.64 3.91 -3.51
C PHE A 87 -3.03 3.76 -4.92
N ILE A 88 -2.17 2.75 -5.14
CA ILE A 88 -1.62 2.47 -6.49
C ILE A 88 -2.74 2.16 -7.49
N ALA A 89 -3.78 1.45 -7.07
CA ALA A 89 -4.90 1.07 -7.92
C ALA A 89 -5.83 2.24 -8.24
N THR A 90 -6.26 2.97 -7.21
CA THR A 90 -7.35 3.95 -7.30
C THR A 90 -6.85 5.38 -7.48
N GLY A 91 -5.57 5.64 -7.18
CA GLY A 91 -5.02 6.98 -7.05
C GLY A 91 -5.60 7.76 -5.85
N GLN A 92 -6.38 7.09 -5.01
CA GLN A 92 -7.16 7.69 -3.94
C GLN A 92 -6.99 6.90 -2.65
N ALA A 93 -6.88 7.59 -1.53
CA ALA A 93 -6.80 6.99 -0.20
C ALA A 93 -7.30 8.02 0.82
N GLN A 94 -8.57 8.42 0.66
CA GLN A 94 -9.15 9.46 1.50
C GLN A 94 -9.30 8.97 2.94
N LEU A 95 -9.26 9.93 3.87
CA LEU A 95 -9.62 9.68 5.25
C LEU A 95 -11.14 9.44 5.30
N GLY A 96 -11.55 8.27 5.78
CA GLY A 96 -12.97 7.95 5.91
C GLY A 96 -13.42 7.76 7.36
N ARG A 97 -14.73 7.67 7.53
CA ARG A 97 -15.39 7.34 8.80
C ARG A 97 -15.72 5.85 8.88
N LYS A 98 -15.98 5.34 10.09
CA LYS A 98 -16.37 3.92 10.30
C LYS A 98 -17.55 3.47 9.43
N THR A 99 -18.50 4.37 9.14
CA THR A 99 -19.67 4.11 8.29
C THR A 99 -19.30 3.98 6.80
N GLN A 100 -18.17 4.54 6.38
CA GLN A 100 -17.68 4.52 5.00
C GLN A 100 -16.71 3.35 4.76
N ARG A 101 -16.70 2.34 5.62
CA ARG A 101 -15.77 1.20 5.51
C ARG A 101 -15.94 0.39 4.22
N LEU A 102 -17.07 0.54 3.54
CA LEU A 102 -17.37 -0.09 2.27
C LEU A 102 -17.10 0.82 1.07
N ASP A 103 -16.80 2.09 1.30
CA ASP A 103 -16.54 3.10 0.28
C ASP A 103 -15.19 2.82 -0.40
N PRO A 104 -15.16 2.59 -1.73
CA PRO A 104 -13.92 2.30 -2.46
C PRO A 104 -12.98 3.49 -2.61
N VAL A 105 -13.41 4.72 -2.28
CA VAL A 105 -12.60 5.94 -2.35
C VAL A 105 -11.79 6.16 -1.05
N VAL A 106 -12.15 5.44 0.01
CA VAL A 106 -11.59 5.54 1.35
C VAL A 106 -10.50 4.49 1.57
N SER A 107 -9.41 4.89 2.24
CA SER A 107 -8.35 3.95 2.55
C SER A 107 -8.84 2.81 3.46
N PRO A 108 -8.35 1.57 3.29
CA PRO A 108 -8.81 0.44 4.09
C PRO A 108 -8.61 0.58 5.61
N SER A 109 -7.52 1.23 6.00
CA SER A 109 -7.21 1.61 7.39
C SER A 109 -7.99 2.84 7.87
N MET A 110 -8.70 3.54 6.98
CA MET A 110 -9.38 4.81 7.25
C MET A 110 -8.40 5.89 7.75
N THR A 111 -7.20 5.93 7.19
CA THR A 111 -6.17 6.93 7.49
C THR A 111 -5.77 7.70 6.23
N ARG A 112 -5.34 8.95 6.39
CA ARG A 112 -4.87 9.78 5.26
C ARG A 112 -3.44 9.39 4.92
N GLN A 113 -3.25 8.64 3.85
CA GLN A 113 -1.92 8.11 3.48
C GLN A 113 -1.33 8.68 2.18
N VAL A 114 -2.17 9.34 1.36
CA VAL A 114 -1.82 9.86 0.03
C VAL A 114 -0.45 10.53 -0.08
N PRO A 115 -0.11 11.57 0.71
CA PRO A 115 1.15 12.30 0.49
C PRO A 115 2.39 11.42 0.72
N TYR A 116 2.30 10.47 1.64
CA TYR A 116 3.41 9.58 1.98
C TYR A 116 3.57 8.49 0.93
N VAL A 117 2.47 7.92 0.45
CA VAL A 117 2.50 6.95 -0.65
C VAL A 117 3.04 7.60 -1.93
N GLN A 118 2.63 8.83 -2.24
CA GLN A 118 3.19 9.58 -3.38
C GLN A 118 4.71 9.77 -3.25
N SER A 119 5.16 10.15 -2.07
CA SER A 119 6.60 10.32 -1.79
C SER A 119 7.37 9.00 -1.94
N ILE A 120 6.82 7.89 -1.44
CA ILE A 120 7.40 6.55 -1.62
C ILE A 120 7.47 6.19 -3.11
N VAL A 121 6.40 6.41 -3.87
CA VAL A 121 6.40 6.14 -5.33
C VAL A 121 7.48 6.95 -6.04
N GLN A 122 7.65 8.22 -5.69
CA GLN A 122 8.73 9.05 -6.25
C GLN A 122 10.11 8.50 -5.89
N ALA A 123 10.31 8.10 -4.63
CA ALA A 123 11.57 7.50 -4.17
C ALA A 123 11.88 6.16 -4.85
N LEU A 124 10.87 5.40 -5.28
CA LEU A 124 11.03 4.17 -6.06
C LEU A 124 11.35 4.41 -7.54
N GLY A 125 11.33 5.66 -8.02
CA GLY A 125 11.58 6.00 -9.43
C GLY A 125 10.34 6.46 -10.21
N GLY A 126 9.22 6.70 -9.53
CA GLY A 126 8.00 7.25 -10.12
C GLY A 126 6.95 6.21 -10.52
N TYR A 127 5.86 6.67 -11.14
CA TYR A 127 4.70 5.83 -11.49
C TYR A 127 4.92 4.91 -12.69
N GLN A 128 6.00 5.11 -13.43
CA GLN A 128 6.33 4.43 -14.68
C GLN A 128 7.22 3.20 -14.46
N ILE A 129 7.54 2.84 -13.21
CA ILE A 129 8.33 1.64 -12.95
C ILE A 129 7.53 0.36 -13.30
N PRO A 130 8.19 -0.68 -13.84
CA PRO A 130 7.52 -1.90 -14.28
C PRO A 130 6.65 -2.57 -13.21
N GLU A 131 7.06 -2.51 -11.94
CA GLU A 131 6.34 -3.11 -10.82
C GLU A 131 5.00 -2.42 -10.54
N ILE A 132 4.94 -1.09 -10.66
CA ILE A 132 3.69 -0.34 -10.52
C ILE A 132 2.75 -0.64 -11.69
N GLU A 133 3.29 -0.71 -12.91
CA GLU A 133 2.48 -1.08 -14.08
C GLU A 133 1.94 -2.52 -13.98
N ALA A 134 2.77 -3.46 -13.52
CA ALA A 134 2.37 -4.84 -13.31
C ALA A 134 1.24 -4.95 -12.28
N VAL A 135 1.34 -4.21 -11.17
CA VAL A 135 0.29 -4.14 -10.16
C VAL A 135 -0.99 -3.55 -10.73
N LYS A 136 -0.92 -2.44 -11.48
CA LYS A 136 -2.10 -1.86 -12.15
C LYS A 136 -2.75 -2.81 -13.15
N LYS A 137 -1.98 -3.63 -13.87
CA LYS A 137 -2.50 -4.67 -14.79
C LYS A 137 -3.25 -5.77 -14.07
N VAL A 138 -2.81 -6.16 -12.88
CA VAL A 138 -3.49 -7.18 -12.06
C VAL A 138 -4.74 -6.61 -11.36
N GLN A 139 -4.73 -5.30 -11.08
CA GLN A 139 -5.78 -4.60 -10.35
C GLN A 139 -6.93 -4.08 -11.22
N LYS A 140 -6.69 -3.78 -12.50
CA LYS A 140 -7.78 -3.47 -13.44
C LYS A 140 -8.54 -4.76 -13.78
N SER A 141 -9.64 -4.99 -13.08
CA SER A 141 -10.74 -5.76 -13.65
C SER A 141 -11.61 -4.77 -14.42
N ASP A 142 -11.75 -4.98 -15.73
CA ASP A 142 -12.76 -4.30 -16.56
C ASP A 142 -14.18 -4.50 -16.00
#